data_AF-A0A6N9Z7F3-F1
#
_entry.id   AF-A0A6N9Z7F3-F1
#
_cell.length_a   1.000
_cell.length_b   1.000
_cell.length_c   1.000
_cell.angle_alpha   90.00
_cell.angle_beta   90.00
_cell.angle_gamma   90.00
#
_symmetry.space_group_name_H-M   'P 1'
#
loop_
_entity.id
_entity.type
_entity.pdbx_description
1 polymer ?
#
loop_
_entity_poly.entity_id
_entity_poly.type
_entity_poly.pdbx_seq_one_letter_code
_entity_poly.pdbx_strand_id
1 'polypeptide(L)'
;MAEKVNYYELLGVAREAGADEIRAAIKKQRTIWSNRASRGGTIGAEAQNKVKLIGEAEKTLLDAAARAAYDQSLNDTPEKTWVKEGERDWLQVAQQYIQDGDVKMAEAAIEQAEQQQADNPEVWDAAILIYESLDEGADWNRVERAATQAILLDPDNAFGYAARGDVYWSKDDDDRARTQYQKASELGQAQGNQAIVDYAQETLVKMDLHDVLTNQGVQLENRFNAVMGNGFISYTKETKEELASIREGCQSLLRTVERLNARVKNPSSDFKELVRGTKSDIESNIRNIDDALGGEKEAMRKPIIVNVLCLVIFFILCGVGGPIGAVLGTALLIMVMSWILTGDKIPGNLNNLPEDSFGHAIGTGRTALWLFANMALGLLAIWITSQMGN
;
A
#
# COMPACT_ATOMS: atom_id res chain seq x y z
N MET A 1 -11.05 -31.33 -42.16
CA MET A 1 -11.84 -32.31 -41.38
C MET A 1 -12.25 -31.60 -40.10
N ALA A 2 -13.49 -31.77 -39.63
CA ALA A 2 -13.93 -31.09 -38.39
C ALA A 2 -13.02 -31.56 -37.24
N GLU A 3 -12.37 -30.60 -36.59
CA GLU A 3 -11.46 -30.84 -35.47
C GLU A 3 -12.24 -31.52 -34.32
N LYS A 4 -11.75 -32.67 -33.86
CA LYS A 4 -12.43 -33.47 -32.84
C LYS A 4 -12.07 -32.88 -31.47
N VAL A 5 -13.03 -32.22 -30.82
CA VAL A 5 -12.85 -31.60 -29.50
C VAL A 5 -12.39 -32.64 -28.47
N ASN A 6 -11.29 -32.37 -27.77
CA ASN A 6 -10.85 -33.19 -26.64
C ASN A 6 -11.79 -32.98 -25.43
N TYR A 7 -12.44 -34.04 -24.97
CA TYR A 7 -13.42 -34.01 -23.90
C TYR A 7 -12.78 -33.82 -22.52
N TYR A 8 -11.52 -34.21 -22.33
CA TYR A 8 -10.80 -33.95 -21.07
C TYR A 8 -10.46 -32.47 -20.94
N GLU A 9 -9.96 -31.85 -22.01
CA GLU A 9 -9.70 -30.40 -22.09
C GLU A 9 -10.99 -29.59 -21.99
N LEU A 10 -12.04 -30.00 -22.72
CA LEU A 10 -13.36 -29.35 -22.66
C LEU A 10 -13.92 -29.29 -21.22
N LEU A 11 -13.61 -30.31 -20.42
CA LEU A 11 -14.07 -30.41 -19.04
C LEU A 11 -13.07 -29.83 -18.03
N GLY A 12 -11.82 -29.57 -18.43
CA GLY A 12 -10.74 -29.15 -17.55
C GLY A 12 -10.37 -30.23 -16.53
N VAL A 13 -10.36 -31.50 -16.92
CA VAL A 13 -10.03 -32.64 -16.04
C VAL A 13 -8.90 -33.48 -16.60
N ALA A 14 -8.05 -34.00 -15.70
CA ALA A 14 -6.99 -34.93 -16.07
C ALA A 14 -7.56 -36.21 -16.69
N ARG A 15 -6.77 -36.85 -17.54
CA ARG A 15 -7.21 -38.04 -18.29
C ARG A 15 -7.40 -39.24 -17.38
N GLU A 16 -6.68 -39.28 -16.28
CA GLU A 16 -6.75 -40.26 -15.20
C GLU A 16 -7.86 -39.97 -14.18
N ALA A 17 -8.60 -38.86 -14.31
CA ALA A 17 -9.63 -38.45 -13.35
C ALA A 17 -10.70 -39.53 -13.11
N GLY A 18 -11.15 -39.64 -11.87
CA GLY A 18 -12.19 -40.57 -11.47
C GLY A 18 -13.57 -40.19 -12.04
N ALA A 19 -14.50 -41.13 -12.10
CA ALA A 19 -15.86 -40.87 -12.59
C ALA A 19 -16.59 -39.76 -11.78
N ASP A 20 -16.29 -39.64 -10.49
CA ASP A 20 -16.88 -38.61 -9.63
C ASP A 20 -16.34 -37.20 -9.95
N GLU A 21 -15.03 -37.08 -10.21
CA GLU A 21 -14.40 -35.83 -10.64
C GLU A 21 -14.93 -35.39 -12.01
N ILE A 22 -15.06 -36.33 -12.94
CA ILE A 22 -15.62 -36.06 -14.27
C ILE A 22 -17.07 -35.59 -14.16
N ARG A 23 -17.91 -36.20 -13.31
CA ARG A 23 -19.29 -35.72 -13.07
C ARG A 23 -19.32 -34.31 -12.49
N ALA A 24 -18.43 -34.01 -11.54
CA ALA A 24 -18.33 -32.67 -10.97
C ALA A 24 -17.94 -31.63 -12.03
N ALA A 25 -16.98 -31.94 -12.88
CA ALA A 25 -16.53 -31.07 -13.96
C ALA A 25 -17.61 -30.86 -15.04
N ILE A 26 -18.31 -31.93 -15.45
CA ILE A 26 -19.46 -31.84 -16.37
C ILE A 26 -20.52 -30.91 -15.80
N LYS A 27 -20.84 -31.05 -14.51
CA LYS A 27 -21.82 -30.17 -13.85
C LYS A 27 -21.36 -28.72 -13.88
N LYS A 28 -20.10 -28.45 -13.50
CA LYS A 28 -19.49 -27.10 -13.50
C LYS A 28 -19.55 -26.47 -14.89
N GLN A 29 -19.00 -27.15 -15.89
CA GLN A 29 -18.94 -26.64 -17.27
C GLN A 29 -20.34 -26.47 -17.86
N ARG A 30 -21.25 -27.41 -17.65
CA ARG A 30 -22.65 -27.28 -18.12
C ARG A 30 -23.33 -26.05 -17.55
N THR A 31 -23.16 -25.76 -16.26
CA THR A 31 -23.71 -24.53 -15.66
C THR A 31 -23.11 -23.27 -16.30
N ILE A 32 -21.80 -23.22 -16.51
CA ILE A 32 -21.12 -22.08 -17.13
C ILE A 32 -21.66 -21.83 -18.54
N TRP A 33 -21.66 -22.87 -19.38
CA TRP A 33 -22.00 -22.74 -20.80
C TRP A 33 -23.50 -22.60 -21.04
N SER A 34 -24.37 -23.22 -20.22
CA SER A 34 -25.82 -23.00 -20.30
C SER A 34 -26.23 -21.57 -19.94
N ASN A 35 -25.57 -20.95 -18.95
CA ASN A 35 -25.81 -19.54 -18.60
C ASN A 35 -25.33 -18.56 -19.69
N ARG A 36 -24.34 -18.96 -20.49
CA ARG A 36 -23.84 -18.18 -21.64
C ARG A 36 -24.73 -18.38 -22.88
N ALA A 37 -25.24 -19.59 -23.10
CA ALA A 37 -26.14 -19.94 -24.19
C ALA A 37 -27.48 -19.18 -24.18
N SER A 38 -27.87 -18.63 -23.03
CA SER A 38 -29.07 -17.78 -22.91
C SER A 38 -28.85 -16.32 -23.32
N ARG A 39 -27.62 -15.91 -23.65
CA ARG A 39 -27.27 -14.57 -24.13
C ARG A 39 -27.25 -14.63 -25.67
N GLY A 40 -28.23 -14.03 -26.34
CA GLY A 40 -28.38 -14.12 -27.80
C GLY A 40 -27.19 -13.60 -28.62
N GLY A 41 -27.15 -13.92 -29.92
CA GLY A 41 -26.05 -13.58 -30.83
C GLY A 41 -25.11 -14.75 -31.12
N THR A 42 -23.96 -14.48 -31.74
CA THR A 42 -22.93 -15.48 -32.08
C THR A 42 -22.40 -16.19 -30.82
N ILE A 43 -22.23 -15.43 -29.74
CA ILE A 43 -21.82 -15.92 -28.40
C ILE A 43 -22.80 -16.98 -27.86
N GLY A 44 -24.11 -16.76 -28.05
CA GLY A 44 -25.13 -17.72 -27.66
C GLY A 44 -25.05 -19.01 -28.46
N ALA A 45 -24.80 -18.90 -29.77
CA ALA A 45 -24.68 -20.06 -30.67
C ALA A 45 -23.45 -20.91 -30.35
N GLU A 46 -22.29 -20.28 -30.07
CA GLU A 46 -21.07 -20.98 -29.65
C GLU A 46 -21.23 -21.65 -28.29
N ALA A 47 -21.84 -20.96 -27.33
CA ALA A 47 -22.12 -21.54 -26.01
C ALA A 47 -23.10 -22.72 -26.10
N GLN A 48 -24.11 -22.67 -26.99
CA GLN A 48 -24.98 -23.82 -27.27
C GLN A 48 -24.21 -25.01 -27.84
N ASN A 49 -23.24 -24.76 -28.72
CA ASN A 49 -22.36 -25.80 -29.25
C ASN A 49 -21.50 -26.43 -28.12
N LYS A 50 -20.94 -25.62 -27.22
CA LYS A 50 -20.19 -26.12 -26.04
C LYS A 50 -21.08 -26.96 -25.12
N VAL A 51 -22.34 -26.56 -24.86
CA VAL A 51 -23.30 -27.38 -24.08
C VAL A 51 -23.54 -28.73 -24.73
N LYS A 52 -23.67 -28.77 -26.07
CA LYS A 52 -23.83 -30.03 -26.81
C LYS A 52 -22.60 -30.93 -26.65
N LEU A 53 -21.40 -30.37 -26.84
CA LEU A 53 -20.14 -31.09 -26.67
C LEU A 53 -19.98 -31.64 -25.25
N ILE A 54 -20.42 -30.91 -24.21
CA ILE A 54 -20.41 -31.40 -22.82
C ILE A 54 -21.36 -32.59 -22.65
N GLY A 55 -22.49 -32.62 -23.35
CA GLY A 55 -23.38 -33.78 -23.39
C GLY A 55 -22.76 -35.00 -24.06
N GLU A 56 -21.95 -34.79 -25.10
CA GLU A 56 -21.19 -35.86 -25.76
C GLU A 56 -20.04 -36.36 -24.87
N ALA A 57 -19.32 -35.46 -24.20
CA ALA A 57 -18.30 -35.76 -23.22
C ALA A 57 -18.87 -36.59 -22.05
N GLU A 58 -20.05 -36.23 -21.54
CA GLU A 58 -20.74 -36.99 -20.48
C GLU A 58 -21.00 -38.44 -20.90
N LYS A 59 -21.56 -38.63 -22.11
CA LYS A 59 -21.84 -39.98 -22.63
C LYS A 59 -20.58 -40.81 -22.84
N THR A 60 -19.48 -40.14 -23.23
CA THR A 60 -18.23 -40.82 -23.60
C THR A 60 -17.38 -41.12 -22.39
N LEU A 61 -17.21 -40.17 -21.47
CA LEU A 61 -16.27 -40.29 -20.35
C LEU A 61 -16.86 -40.96 -19.10
N LEU A 62 -18.19 -41.01 -18.97
CA LEU A 62 -18.84 -41.72 -17.86
C LEU A 62 -19.21 -43.18 -18.18
N ASP A 63 -19.09 -43.59 -19.44
CA ASP A 63 -19.18 -45.00 -19.84
C ASP A 63 -17.77 -45.59 -19.96
N ALA A 64 -17.50 -46.68 -19.24
CA ALA A 64 -16.14 -47.23 -19.14
C ALA A 64 -15.60 -47.75 -20.49
N ALA A 65 -16.46 -48.34 -21.32
CA ALA A 65 -16.06 -48.89 -22.62
C ALA A 65 -15.85 -47.78 -23.65
N ALA A 66 -16.74 -46.79 -23.68
CA ALA A 66 -16.62 -45.61 -24.53
C ALA A 66 -15.39 -44.77 -24.16
N ARG A 67 -15.11 -44.59 -22.86
CA ARG A 67 -13.93 -43.88 -22.38
C ARG A 67 -12.64 -44.56 -22.81
N ALA A 68 -12.54 -45.89 -22.65
CA ALA A 68 -11.36 -46.64 -23.08
C ALA A 68 -11.10 -46.54 -24.60
N ALA A 69 -12.15 -46.64 -25.41
CA ALA A 69 -12.05 -46.47 -26.86
C ALA A 69 -11.68 -45.03 -27.25
N TYR A 70 -12.24 -44.05 -26.53
CA TYR A 70 -11.93 -42.62 -26.71
C TYR A 70 -10.48 -42.31 -26.35
N ASP A 71 -10.01 -42.84 -25.23
CA ASP A 71 -8.61 -42.76 -24.80
C ASP A 71 -7.68 -43.34 -25.86
N GLN A 72 -7.99 -44.53 -26.38
CA GLN A 72 -7.19 -45.11 -27.45
C GLN A 72 -7.14 -44.19 -28.68
N SER A 73 -8.27 -43.56 -29.04
CA SER A 73 -8.31 -42.61 -30.16
C SER A 73 -7.51 -41.32 -29.92
N LEU A 74 -7.39 -40.85 -28.67
CA LEU A 74 -6.59 -39.68 -28.32
C LEU A 74 -5.09 -39.95 -28.42
N ASN A 75 -4.63 -41.17 -28.11
CA ASN A 75 -3.22 -41.54 -28.28
C ASN A 75 -2.79 -41.57 -29.75
N ASP A 76 -3.75 -41.80 -30.65
CA ASP A 76 -3.56 -41.82 -32.10
C ASP A 76 -3.83 -40.44 -32.75
N THR A 77 -4.28 -39.44 -31.97
CA THR A 77 -4.55 -38.09 -32.47
C THR A 77 -3.31 -37.23 -32.24
N PRO A 78 -2.62 -36.76 -33.31
CA PRO A 78 -1.52 -35.82 -33.14
C PRO A 78 -2.00 -34.57 -32.39
N GLU A 79 -1.11 -34.00 -31.57
CA GLU A 79 -1.33 -32.78 -30.83
C GLU A 79 -1.96 -31.69 -31.73
N LYS A 80 -2.91 -30.93 -31.18
CA LYS A 80 -3.64 -29.93 -31.95
C LYS A 80 -2.67 -28.93 -32.56
N THR A 81 -2.52 -28.96 -33.89
CA THR A 81 -1.69 -28.00 -34.62
C THR A 81 -2.51 -26.76 -34.93
N TRP A 82 -2.18 -25.64 -34.26
CA TRP A 82 -2.82 -24.34 -34.47
C TRP A 82 -2.42 -23.66 -35.79
N VAL A 83 -1.31 -24.13 -36.38
CA VAL A 83 -0.70 -23.57 -37.58
C VAL A 83 -0.81 -24.58 -38.72
N LYS A 84 -1.15 -24.12 -39.93
CA LYS A 84 -1.20 -25.02 -41.09
C LYS A 84 0.20 -25.44 -41.50
N GLU A 85 0.32 -26.63 -42.06
CA GLU A 85 1.59 -27.16 -42.55
C GLU A 85 2.26 -26.18 -43.53
N GLY A 86 3.51 -25.80 -43.24
CA GLY A 86 4.29 -24.84 -44.04
C GLY A 86 4.06 -23.36 -43.70
N GLU A 87 3.08 -23.02 -42.86
CA GLU A 87 2.95 -21.67 -42.32
C GLU A 87 3.94 -21.45 -41.17
N ARG A 88 4.41 -20.20 -41.03
CA ARG A 88 5.24 -19.81 -39.88
C ARG A 88 4.36 -19.78 -38.62
N ASP A 89 4.85 -20.38 -37.54
CA ASP A 89 4.22 -20.26 -36.23
C ASP A 89 4.63 -18.94 -35.56
N TRP A 90 3.74 -17.95 -35.63
CA TRP A 90 4.02 -16.64 -35.07
C TRP A 90 4.03 -16.62 -33.54
N LEU A 91 3.34 -17.55 -32.87
CA LEU A 91 3.40 -17.68 -31.40
C LEU A 91 4.81 -18.13 -31.00
N GLN A 92 5.33 -19.16 -31.64
CA GLN A 92 6.70 -19.64 -31.39
C GLN A 92 7.74 -18.54 -31.65
N VAL A 93 7.55 -17.76 -32.72
CA VAL A 93 8.44 -16.63 -33.05
C VAL A 93 8.36 -15.54 -31.97
N ALA A 94 7.17 -15.18 -31.49
CA ALA A 94 7.00 -14.20 -30.43
C ALA A 94 7.66 -14.66 -29.12
N GLN A 95 7.49 -15.93 -28.75
CA GLN A 95 8.14 -16.52 -27.58
C GLN A 95 9.67 -16.53 -27.70
N GLN A 96 10.22 -16.80 -28.89
CA GLN A 96 11.66 -16.73 -29.13
C GLN A 96 12.17 -15.30 -28.93
N TYR A 97 11.48 -14.30 -29.47
CA TYR A 97 11.86 -12.90 -29.26
C TYR A 97 11.80 -12.47 -27.79
N ILE A 98 10.82 -12.97 -27.01
CA ILE A 98 10.80 -12.78 -25.56
C ILE A 98 12.02 -13.41 -24.88
N GLN A 99 12.42 -14.63 -25.28
CA GLN A 99 13.62 -15.28 -24.74
C GLN A 99 14.90 -14.52 -25.08
N ASP A 100 14.95 -13.92 -26.27
CA ASP A 100 16.07 -13.09 -26.74
C ASP A 100 16.05 -11.67 -26.12
N GLY A 101 14.97 -11.30 -25.42
CA GLY A 101 14.76 -9.98 -24.82
C GLY A 101 14.38 -8.88 -25.82
N ASP A 102 14.04 -9.24 -27.06
CA ASP A 102 13.63 -8.30 -28.10
C ASP A 102 12.11 -8.09 -28.06
N VAL A 103 11.65 -7.35 -27.04
CA VAL A 103 10.22 -7.12 -26.77
C VAL A 103 9.52 -6.46 -27.97
N LYS A 104 10.20 -5.57 -28.68
CA LYS A 104 9.64 -4.89 -29.85
C LYS A 104 9.35 -5.86 -31.00
N MET A 105 10.26 -6.80 -31.25
CA MET A 105 10.03 -7.84 -32.25
C MET A 105 9.00 -8.87 -31.76
N ALA A 106 8.96 -9.15 -30.46
CA ALA A 106 7.92 -9.99 -29.86
C ALA A 106 6.53 -9.37 -30.02
N GLU A 107 6.38 -8.06 -29.84
CA GLU A 107 5.13 -7.33 -30.06
C GLU A 107 4.64 -7.50 -31.51
N ALA A 108 5.49 -7.26 -32.50
CA ALA A 108 5.12 -7.44 -33.90
C ALA A 108 4.74 -8.90 -34.23
N ALA A 109 5.43 -9.87 -33.63
CA ALA A 109 5.15 -11.29 -33.84
C ALA A 109 3.84 -11.72 -33.17
N ILE A 110 3.54 -11.23 -31.96
CA ILE A 110 2.32 -11.61 -31.27
C ILE A 110 1.07 -11.03 -31.94
N GLU A 111 1.15 -9.83 -32.51
CA GLU A 111 0.06 -9.27 -33.33
C GLU A 111 -0.27 -10.16 -34.56
N GLN A 112 0.73 -10.84 -35.13
CA GLN A 112 0.50 -11.83 -36.19
C GLN A 112 -0.08 -13.14 -35.64
N ALA A 113 0.38 -13.58 -34.46
CA ALA A 113 -0.13 -14.77 -33.80
C ALA A 113 -1.62 -14.62 -33.42
N GLU A 114 -2.03 -13.47 -32.91
CA GLU A 114 -3.42 -13.16 -32.58
C GLU A 114 -4.35 -13.31 -33.80
N GLN A 115 -3.88 -12.94 -34.99
CA GLN A 115 -4.65 -13.08 -36.23
C GLN A 115 -4.65 -14.51 -36.77
N GLN A 116 -3.51 -15.21 -36.67
CA GLN A 116 -3.33 -16.55 -37.20
C GLN A 116 -4.03 -17.62 -36.33
N GLN A 117 -3.98 -17.43 -35.02
CA GLN A 117 -4.31 -18.43 -34.00
C GLN A 117 -5.27 -17.85 -32.94
N ALA A 118 -6.28 -17.08 -33.36
CA ALA A 118 -7.21 -16.38 -32.46
C ALA A 118 -7.92 -17.30 -31.44
N ASP A 119 -8.10 -18.58 -31.77
CA ASP A 119 -8.74 -19.57 -30.90
C ASP A 119 -7.75 -20.28 -29.96
N ASN A 120 -6.45 -19.98 -30.06
CA ASN A 120 -5.40 -20.55 -29.22
C ASN A 120 -5.25 -19.72 -27.92
N PRO A 121 -5.61 -20.26 -26.74
CA PRO A 121 -5.49 -19.53 -25.48
C PRO A 121 -4.04 -19.10 -25.16
N GLU A 122 -3.03 -19.88 -25.59
CA GLU A 122 -1.62 -19.58 -25.34
C GLU A 122 -1.14 -18.30 -26.03
N VAL A 123 -1.76 -17.94 -27.16
CA VAL A 123 -1.47 -16.67 -27.85
C VAL A 123 -1.85 -15.50 -26.98
N TRP A 124 -3.02 -15.58 -26.32
CA TRP A 124 -3.50 -14.49 -25.48
C TRP A 124 -2.72 -14.40 -24.17
N ASP A 125 -2.27 -15.52 -23.62
CA ASP A 125 -1.35 -15.52 -22.47
C ASP A 125 0.00 -14.89 -22.85
N ALA A 126 0.56 -15.24 -24.02
CA ALA A 126 1.79 -14.62 -24.50
C ALA A 126 1.60 -13.11 -24.81
N ALA A 127 0.44 -12.72 -25.35
CA ALA A 127 0.10 -11.33 -25.60
C ALA A 127 0.02 -10.49 -24.33
N ILE A 128 -0.60 -11.02 -23.26
CA ILE A 128 -0.60 -10.37 -21.94
C ILE A 128 0.84 -10.06 -21.50
N LEU A 129 1.71 -11.07 -21.49
CA LEU A 129 3.09 -10.93 -21.06
C LEU A 129 3.84 -9.87 -21.89
N ILE A 130 3.70 -9.94 -23.22
CA ILE A 130 4.38 -9.02 -24.14
C ILE A 130 3.88 -7.58 -23.93
N TYR A 131 2.57 -7.37 -23.89
CA TYR A 131 2.00 -6.03 -23.74
C TYR A 131 2.23 -5.42 -22.36
N GLU A 132 2.45 -6.22 -21.31
CA GLU A 132 2.90 -5.75 -19.99
C GLU A 132 4.39 -5.36 -19.98
N SER A 133 5.19 -5.97 -20.85
CA SER A 133 6.66 -5.84 -20.88
C SER A 133 7.20 -4.76 -21.84
N LEU A 134 6.34 -4.01 -22.52
CA LEU A 134 6.74 -3.03 -23.53
C LEU A 134 7.69 -1.95 -22.97
N ASP A 135 8.66 -1.51 -23.80
CA ASP A 135 9.66 -0.50 -23.43
C ASP A 135 9.05 0.85 -23.02
N GLU A 136 7.90 1.20 -23.61
CA GLU A 136 7.16 2.44 -23.32
C GLU A 136 6.31 2.33 -22.03
N GLY A 137 6.30 1.16 -21.40
CA GLY A 137 5.39 0.77 -20.32
C GLY A 137 4.20 -0.04 -20.84
N ALA A 138 3.52 -0.73 -19.92
CA ALA A 138 2.43 -1.63 -20.26
C ALA A 138 1.28 -0.94 -21.03
N ASP A 139 0.85 -1.53 -22.15
CA ASP A 139 -0.39 -1.11 -22.85
C ASP A 139 -1.59 -1.81 -22.21
N TRP A 140 -2.11 -1.21 -21.13
CA TRP A 140 -3.23 -1.78 -20.36
C TRP A 140 -4.51 -2.00 -21.19
N ASN A 141 -4.70 -1.30 -22.30
CA ASN A 141 -5.86 -1.54 -23.17
C ASN A 141 -5.67 -2.81 -24.01
N ARG A 142 -4.44 -3.09 -24.46
CA ARG A 142 -4.11 -4.36 -25.13
C ARG A 142 -4.14 -5.53 -24.14
N VAL A 143 -3.59 -5.35 -22.94
CA VAL A 143 -3.65 -6.34 -21.85
C VAL A 143 -5.09 -6.68 -21.50
N GLU A 144 -5.98 -5.68 -21.37
CA GLU A 144 -7.40 -5.93 -21.09
C GLU A 144 -8.07 -6.80 -22.15
N ARG A 145 -7.78 -6.55 -23.43
CA ARG A 145 -8.32 -7.34 -24.55
C ARG A 145 -7.78 -8.76 -24.51
N ALA A 146 -6.46 -8.93 -24.37
CA ALA A 146 -5.82 -10.24 -24.33
C ALA A 146 -6.31 -11.07 -23.13
N ALA A 147 -6.32 -10.49 -21.92
CA ALA A 147 -6.87 -11.11 -20.72
C ALA A 147 -8.35 -11.48 -20.87
N THR A 148 -9.15 -10.66 -21.55
CA THR A 148 -10.56 -10.97 -21.82
C THR A 148 -10.70 -12.15 -22.77
N GLN A 149 -9.88 -12.24 -23.82
CA GLN A 149 -9.88 -13.38 -24.75
C GLN A 149 -9.37 -14.66 -24.08
N ALA A 150 -8.28 -14.57 -23.31
CA ALA A 150 -7.73 -15.68 -22.53
C ALA A 150 -8.80 -16.30 -21.62
N ILE A 151 -9.54 -15.48 -20.85
CA ILE A 151 -10.64 -15.92 -19.97
C ILE A 151 -11.86 -16.44 -20.76
N LEU A 152 -12.09 -15.92 -21.97
CA LEU A 152 -13.20 -16.37 -22.81
C LEU A 152 -12.95 -17.81 -23.32
N LEU A 153 -11.74 -18.05 -23.82
CA LEU A 153 -11.28 -19.33 -24.38
C LEU A 153 -11.07 -20.37 -23.27
N ASP A 154 -10.46 -19.95 -22.16
CA ASP A 154 -10.30 -20.75 -20.95
C ASP A 154 -10.88 -20.00 -19.72
N PRO A 155 -12.12 -20.33 -19.31
CA PRO A 155 -12.76 -19.72 -18.14
C PRO A 155 -12.06 -19.98 -16.81
N ASP A 156 -11.14 -20.95 -16.74
CA ASP A 156 -10.35 -21.23 -15.55
C ASP A 156 -8.93 -20.62 -15.66
N ASN A 157 -8.61 -19.82 -16.69
CA ASN A 157 -7.30 -19.20 -16.88
C ASN A 157 -6.94 -18.22 -15.75
N ALA A 158 -6.17 -18.69 -14.77
CA ALA A 158 -5.78 -17.92 -13.60
C ALA A 158 -4.89 -16.72 -13.96
N PHE A 159 -4.08 -16.83 -15.01
CA PHE A 159 -3.17 -15.77 -15.46
C PHE A 159 -3.94 -14.61 -16.08
N GLY A 160 -4.91 -14.91 -16.95
CA GLY A 160 -5.82 -13.92 -17.50
C GLY A 160 -6.60 -13.16 -16.42
N TYR A 161 -7.04 -13.84 -15.35
CA TYR A 161 -7.66 -13.16 -14.21
C TYR A 161 -6.66 -12.25 -13.48
N ALA A 162 -5.41 -12.68 -13.28
CA ALA A 162 -4.38 -11.84 -12.64
C ALA A 162 -4.11 -10.57 -13.45
N ALA A 163 -3.87 -10.71 -14.76
CA ALA A 163 -3.62 -9.60 -15.68
C ALA A 163 -4.80 -8.63 -15.78
N ARG A 164 -6.04 -9.14 -15.76
CA ARG A 164 -7.22 -8.26 -15.68
C ARG A 164 -7.31 -7.53 -14.33
N GLY A 165 -6.79 -8.13 -13.27
CA GLY A 165 -6.57 -7.45 -11.99
C GLY A 165 -5.61 -6.27 -12.14
N ASP A 166 -4.47 -6.49 -12.80
CA ASP A 166 -3.46 -5.45 -13.07
C ASP A 166 -4.04 -4.29 -13.88
N VAL A 167 -4.86 -4.60 -14.90
CA VAL A 167 -5.60 -3.60 -15.69
C VAL A 167 -6.55 -2.76 -14.83
N TYR A 168 -7.27 -3.36 -13.87
CA TYR A 168 -8.17 -2.58 -13.02
C TYR A 168 -7.41 -1.77 -11.98
N TRP A 169 -6.30 -2.30 -11.46
CA TRP A 169 -5.48 -1.60 -10.51
C TRP A 169 -4.81 -0.38 -11.14
N SER A 170 -4.33 -0.47 -12.39
CA SER A 170 -3.78 0.66 -13.14
C SER A 170 -4.82 1.74 -13.50
N LYS A 171 -6.12 1.42 -13.38
CA LYS A 171 -7.25 2.33 -13.57
C LYS A 171 -7.82 2.86 -12.24
N ASP A 172 -7.12 2.64 -11.12
CA ASP A 172 -7.56 2.99 -9.76
C ASP A 172 -8.92 2.36 -9.38
N ASP A 173 -9.30 1.23 -10.00
CA ASP A 173 -10.53 0.48 -9.69
C ASP A 173 -10.21 -0.71 -8.78
N ASP A 174 -9.86 -0.38 -7.53
CA ASP A 174 -9.35 -1.33 -6.55
C ASP A 174 -10.34 -2.46 -6.23
N ASP A 175 -11.65 -2.17 -6.20
CA ASP A 175 -12.68 -3.16 -5.93
C ASP A 175 -12.70 -4.26 -7.00
N ARG A 176 -12.65 -3.86 -8.28
CA ARG A 176 -12.60 -4.82 -9.38
C ARG A 176 -11.25 -5.53 -9.41
N ALA A 177 -10.14 -4.83 -9.20
CA ALA A 177 -8.81 -5.44 -9.14
C ALA A 177 -8.72 -6.53 -8.08
N ARG A 178 -9.14 -6.25 -6.83
CA ARG A 178 -9.18 -7.23 -5.73
C ARG A 178 -10.01 -8.46 -6.08
N THR A 179 -11.17 -8.26 -6.70
CA THR A 179 -12.04 -9.34 -7.15
C THR A 179 -11.33 -10.24 -8.17
N GLN A 180 -10.59 -9.65 -9.11
CA GLN A 180 -9.85 -10.42 -10.11
C GLN A 180 -8.67 -11.20 -9.49
N TYR A 181 -7.86 -10.58 -8.62
CA TYR A 181 -6.75 -11.29 -7.97
C TYR A 181 -7.22 -12.40 -7.03
N GLN A 182 -8.32 -12.19 -6.29
CA GLN A 182 -8.93 -13.27 -5.52
C GLN A 182 -9.30 -14.45 -6.42
N LYS A 183 -9.91 -14.16 -7.57
CA LYS A 183 -10.26 -15.21 -8.52
C LYS A 183 -9.04 -15.92 -9.10
N ALA A 184 -7.98 -15.17 -9.43
CA ALA A 184 -6.71 -15.72 -9.88
C ALA A 184 -6.07 -16.62 -8.82
N SER A 185 -6.07 -16.21 -7.55
CA SER A 185 -5.55 -17.02 -6.45
C SER A 185 -6.38 -18.31 -6.24
N GLU A 186 -7.70 -18.26 -6.34
CA GLU A 186 -8.55 -19.45 -6.23
C GLU A 186 -8.27 -20.45 -7.35
N LEU A 187 -8.21 -19.97 -8.59
CA LEU A 187 -7.96 -20.80 -9.77
C LEU A 187 -6.53 -21.36 -9.76
N GLY A 188 -5.53 -20.53 -9.41
CA GLY A 188 -4.15 -20.96 -9.26
C GLY A 188 -3.99 -22.06 -8.21
N GLN A 189 -4.72 -21.98 -7.08
CA GLN A 189 -4.75 -23.06 -6.08
C GLN A 189 -5.36 -24.34 -6.65
N ALA A 190 -6.49 -24.24 -7.36
CA ALA A 190 -7.13 -25.40 -7.98
C ALA A 190 -6.25 -26.06 -9.04
N GLN A 191 -5.38 -25.28 -9.70
CA GLN A 191 -4.44 -25.73 -10.72
C GLN A 191 -3.08 -26.21 -10.17
N GLY A 192 -2.81 -25.98 -8.89
CA GLY A 192 -1.46 -26.17 -8.32
C GLY A 192 -0.42 -25.16 -8.84
N ASN A 193 -0.85 -24.06 -9.47
CA ASN A 193 0.03 -22.99 -9.94
C ASN A 193 0.38 -22.04 -8.81
N GLN A 194 1.37 -22.43 -8.00
CA GLN A 194 1.78 -21.66 -6.83
C GLN A 194 2.33 -20.27 -7.20
N ALA A 195 2.91 -20.08 -8.39
CA ALA A 195 3.44 -18.80 -8.82
C ALA A 195 2.32 -17.74 -8.95
N ILE A 196 1.18 -18.10 -9.57
CA ILE A 196 0.03 -17.20 -9.67
C ILE A 196 -0.58 -16.93 -8.28
N VAL A 197 -0.62 -17.94 -7.40
CA VAL A 197 -1.13 -17.77 -6.03
C VAL A 197 -0.27 -16.78 -5.26
N ASP A 198 1.06 -16.94 -5.31
CA ASP A 198 2.00 -16.07 -4.63
C ASP A 198 1.91 -14.63 -5.17
N TYR A 199 1.86 -14.48 -6.50
CA TYR A 199 1.67 -13.19 -7.15
C TYR A 199 0.38 -12.49 -6.71
N ALA A 200 -0.78 -13.15 -6.85
CA ALA A 200 -2.07 -12.58 -6.51
C ALA A 200 -2.19 -12.22 -5.03
N GLN A 201 -1.68 -13.08 -4.13
CA GLN A 201 -1.69 -12.81 -2.69
C GLN A 201 -0.76 -11.67 -2.30
N GLU A 202 0.42 -11.60 -2.89
CA GLU A 202 1.36 -10.49 -2.68
C GLU A 202 0.72 -9.18 -3.15
N THR A 203 0.13 -9.15 -4.34
CA THR A 203 -0.52 -7.96 -4.88
C THR A 203 -1.71 -7.51 -4.03
N LEU A 204 -2.56 -8.43 -3.57
CA LEU A 204 -3.63 -8.10 -2.62
C LEU A 204 -3.10 -7.46 -1.33
N VAL A 205 -1.94 -7.91 -0.84
CA VAL A 205 -1.30 -7.31 0.34
C VAL A 205 -0.67 -5.95 0.01
N LYS A 206 -0.10 -5.76 -1.18
CA LYS A 206 0.38 -4.43 -1.65
C LYS A 206 -0.77 -3.43 -1.66
N MET A 207 -1.94 -3.82 -2.15
CA MET A 207 -3.15 -2.98 -2.14
C MET A 207 -3.61 -2.69 -0.70
N ASP A 208 -3.63 -3.68 0.19
CA ASP A 208 -3.96 -3.47 1.61
C ASP A 208 -2.97 -2.51 2.30
N LEU A 209 -1.69 -2.61 1.98
CA LEU A 209 -0.67 -1.68 2.48
C LEU A 209 -0.93 -0.27 1.97
N HIS A 210 -1.21 -0.11 0.68
CA HIS A 210 -1.54 1.19 0.08
C HIS A 210 -2.74 1.84 0.80
N ASP A 211 -3.84 1.11 0.98
CA ASP A 211 -5.04 1.63 1.65
C ASP A 211 -4.74 2.11 3.07
N VAL A 212 -4.00 1.31 3.84
CA VAL A 212 -3.70 1.64 5.24
C VAL A 212 -2.78 2.87 5.30
N LEU A 213 -1.79 2.98 4.41
CA LEU A 213 -0.87 4.12 4.39
C LEU A 213 -1.56 5.41 3.94
N THR A 214 -2.39 5.34 2.89
CA THR A 214 -3.13 6.50 2.38
C THR A 214 -4.18 6.98 3.39
N ASN A 215 -4.87 6.08 4.08
CA ASN A 215 -5.92 6.47 5.04
C ASN A 215 -5.39 6.83 6.43
N GLN A 216 -4.46 6.04 6.98
CA GLN A 216 -3.97 6.23 8.35
C GLN A 216 -2.62 6.95 8.38
N GLY A 217 -1.69 6.57 7.50
CA GLY A 217 -0.35 7.16 7.43
C GLY A 217 -0.39 8.66 7.15
N VAL A 218 -1.07 9.06 6.08
CA VAL A 218 -1.24 10.47 5.70
C VAL A 218 -1.98 11.27 6.78
N GLN A 219 -2.99 10.69 7.44
CA GLN A 219 -3.68 11.34 8.55
C GLN A 219 -2.74 11.63 9.72
N LEU A 220 -1.89 10.67 10.10
CA LEU A 220 -0.92 10.83 11.18
C LEU A 220 0.14 11.89 10.83
N GLU A 221 0.62 11.88 9.59
CA GLU A 221 1.55 12.88 9.09
C GLU A 221 0.95 14.29 9.12
N ASN A 222 -0.30 14.45 8.65
CA ASN A 222 -1.00 15.73 8.70
C ASN A 222 -1.19 16.24 10.13
N ARG A 223 -1.54 15.35 11.07
CA ARG A 223 -1.64 15.69 12.50
C ARG A 223 -0.29 16.12 13.07
N PHE A 224 0.78 15.41 12.73
CA PHE A 224 2.13 15.76 13.15
C PHE A 224 2.55 17.13 12.61
N ASN A 225 2.35 17.37 11.32
CA ASN A 225 2.68 18.65 10.68
C ASN A 225 1.86 19.82 11.28
N ALA A 226 0.59 19.59 11.62
CA ALA A 226 -0.23 20.58 12.31
C ALA A 226 0.32 20.95 13.70
N VAL A 227 0.90 19.98 14.42
CA VAL A 227 1.56 20.22 15.72
C VAL A 227 2.89 20.95 15.54
N MET A 228 3.68 20.57 14.53
CA MET A 228 4.99 21.17 14.27
C MET A 228 4.89 22.62 13.73
N GLY A 229 3.77 22.98 13.11
CA GLY A 229 3.49 24.34 12.63
C GLY A 229 4.58 24.87 11.68
N ASN A 230 4.97 26.13 11.86
CA ASN A 230 6.06 26.79 11.11
C ASN A 230 7.48 26.40 11.58
N GLY A 231 7.64 25.23 12.22
CA GLY A 231 8.92 24.77 12.77
C GLY A 231 9.17 25.15 14.23
N PHE A 232 8.15 25.66 14.93
CA PHE A 232 8.20 25.98 16.36
C PHE A 232 7.19 25.13 17.13
N ILE A 233 7.68 24.33 18.08
CA ILE A 233 6.84 23.48 18.92
C ILE A 233 6.51 24.19 20.23
N SER A 234 5.22 24.23 20.58
CA SER A 234 4.80 24.57 21.94
C SER A 234 4.77 23.30 22.82
N TYR A 235 5.46 23.33 23.96
CA TYR A 235 5.54 22.24 24.93
C TYR A 235 4.40 22.31 25.96
N THR A 236 3.19 22.59 25.50
CA THR A 236 2.00 22.52 26.34
C THR A 236 1.65 21.08 26.69
N LYS A 237 0.79 20.89 27.71
CA LYS A 237 0.26 19.56 28.03
C LYS A 237 -0.49 18.95 26.84
N GLU A 238 -1.36 19.74 26.20
CA GLU A 238 -2.17 19.34 25.05
C GLU A 238 -1.29 18.91 23.88
N THR A 239 -0.26 19.69 23.54
CA THR A 239 0.67 19.35 22.47
C THR A 239 1.42 18.04 22.73
N LYS A 240 1.86 17.80 23.97
CA LYS A 240 2.53 16.55 24.34
C LYS A 240 1.58 15.35 24.29
N GLU A 241 0.33 15.52 24.72
CA GLU A 241 -0.71 14.48 24.63
C GLU A 241 -1.01 14.14 23.17
N GLU A 242 -1.10 15.15 22.28
CA GLU A 242 -1.30 14.94 20.85
C GLU A 242 -0.11 14.24 20.20
N LEU A 243 1.14 14.65 20.48
CA LEU A 243 2.34 13.97 19.98
C LEU A 243 2.41 12.51 20.45
N ALA A 244 2.08 12.24 21.72
CA ALA A 244 2.04 10.87 22.25
C ALA A 244 0.95 10.03 21.53
N SER A 245 -0.23 10.61 21.28
CA SER A 245 -1.31 9.97 20.52
C SER A 245 -0.90 9.66 19.08
N ILE A 246 -0.23 10.59 18.39
CA ILE A 246 0.30 10.37 17.03
C ILE A 246 1.33 9.24 17.05
N ARG A 247 2.25 9.24 18.02
CA ARG A 247 3.26 8.19 18.19
C ARG A 247 2.65 6.80 18.36
N GLU A 248 1.65 6.67 19.22
CA GLU A 248 0.90 5.42 19.40
C GLU A 248 0.20 4.99 18.11
N GLY A 249 -0.34 5.95 17.35
CA GLY A 249 -0.87 5.75 16.00
C GLY A 249 0.17 5.16 15.04
N CYS A 250 1.36 5.74 14.97
CA CYS A 250 2.46 5.23 14.13
C CYS A 250 2.90 3.81 14.56
N GLN A 251 2.95 3.52 15.87
CA GLN A 251 3.24 2.17 16.37
C GLN A 251 2.14 1.16 16.02
N SER A 252 0.87 1.58 16.05
CA SER A 252 -0.25 0.77 15.59
C SER A 252 -0.17 0.49 14.09
N LEU A 253 0.18 1.51 13.30
CA LEU A 253 0.40 1.42 11.86
C LEU A 253 1.53 0.43 11.53
N LEU A 254 2.68 0.53 12.21
CA LEU A 254 3.82 -0.38 12.06
C LEU A 254 3.42 -1.84 12.31
N ARG A 255 2.70 -2.10 13.41
CA ARG A 255 2.17 -3.45 13.72
C ARG A 255 1.18 -3.95 12.64
N THR A 256 0.44 -3.04 12.01
CA THR A 256 -0.47 -3.41 10.91
C THR A 256 0.30 -3.80 9.66
N VAL A 257 1.32 -3.03 9.28
CA VAL A 257 2.24 -3.36 8.18
C VAL A 257 2.91 -4.72 8.42
N GLU A 258 3.34 -5.00 9.66
CA GLU A 258 3.92 -6.30 10.03
C GLU A 258 2.96 -7.47 9.87
N ARG A 259 1.71 -7.30 10.32
CA ARG A 259 0.66 -8.32 10.15
C ARG A 259 0.33 -8.56 8.68
N LEU A 260 0.27 -7.51 7.88
CA LEU A 260 0.03 -7.61 6.44
C LEU A 260 1.17 -8.34 5.74
N ASN A 261 2.42 -7.97 6.01
CA ASN A 261 3.61 -8.64 5.50
C ASN A 261 3.62 -10.15 5.83
N ALA A 262 3.20 -10.53 7.04
CA ALA A 262 3.14 -11.93 7.45
C ALA A 262 2.13 -12.80 6.67
N ARG A 263 1.22 -12.19 5.90
CA ARG A 263 0.28 -12.93 5.02
C ARG A 263 0.95 -13.45 3.75
N VAL A 264 2.07 -12.86 3.34
CA VAL A 264 2.80 -13.27 2.12
C VAL A 264 3.84 -14.31 2.48
N LYS A 265 3.63 -15.56 2.04
CA LYS A 265 4.51 -16.70 2.39
C LYS A 265 5.84 -16.66 1.63
N ASN A 266 5.79 -16.34 0.35
CA ASN A 266 6.94 -16.31 -0.55
C ASN A 266 7.13 -14.91 -1.15
N PRO A 267 7.53 -13.92 -0.35
CA PRO A 267 7.61 -12.54 -0.82
C PRO A 267 8.72 -12.34 -1.86
N SER A 268 8.38 -11.65 -2.94
CA SER A 268 9.31 -11.17 -3.97
C SER A 268 10.36 -10.22 -3.38
N SER A 269 11.45 -10.00 -4.13
CA SER A 269 12.48 -9.02 -3.73
C SER A 269 11.88 -7.62 -3.59
N ASP A 270 11.09 -7.23 -4.58
CA ASP A 270 10.45 -5.91 -4.67
C ASP A 270 9.49 -5.70 -3.50
N PHE A 271 8.72 -6.72 -3.12
CA PHE A 271 7.84 -6.63 -1.97
C PHE A 271 8.60 -6.51 -0.64
N LYS A 272 9.69 -7.24 -0.48
CA LYS A 272 10.56 -7.08 0.71
C LYS A 272 11.12 -5.67 0.80
N GLU A 273 11.47 -5.09 -0.33
CA GLU A 273 11.98 -3.72 -0.40
C GLU A 273 10.90 -2.68 -0.08
N LEU A 274 9.72 -2.82 -0.68
CA LEU A 274 8.55 -2.00 -0.36
C LEU A 274 8.26 -2.01 1.15
N VAL A 275 8.12 -3.19 1.75
CA VAL A 275 7.81 -3.32 3.19
C VAL A 275 8.92 -2.73 4.05
N ARG A 276 10.19 -2.94 3.69
CA ARG A 276 11.33 -2.38 4.42
C ARG A 276 11.33 -0.85 4.38
N GLY A 277 11.08 -0.26 3.20
CA GLY A 277 10.96 1.19 3.02
C GLY A 277 9.83 1.74 3.88
N THR A 278 8.62 1.18 3.74
CA THR A 278 7.46 1.58 4.54
C THR A 278 7.72 1.53 6.04
N LYS A 279 8.33 0.45 6.54
CA LYS A 279 8.68 0.34 7.97
C LYS A 279 9.68 1.41 8.39
N SER A 280 10.74 1.61 7.60
CA SER A 280 11.77 2.62 7.86
C SER A 280 11.16 4.03 7.95
N ASP A 281 10.22 4.36 7.07
CA ASP A 281 9.55 5.66 7.06
C ASP A 281 8.71 5.87 8.32
N ILE A 282 7.90 4.86 8.70
CA ILE A 282 7.08 4.91 9.93
C ILE A 282 7.98 5.02 11.17
N GLU A 283 9.07 4.25 11.24
CA GLU A 283 10.03 4.33 12.33
C GLU A 283 10.73 5.69 12.39
N SER A 284 11.02 6.30 11.24
CA SER A 284 11.57 7.65 11.16
C SER A 284 10.59 8.68 11.72
N ASN A 285 9.31 8.57 11.39
CA ASN A 285 8.27 9.43 11.95
C ASN A 285 8.16 9.27 13.47
N ILE A 286 8.24 8.04 13.99
CA ILE A 286 8.28 7.78 15.44
C ILE A 286 9.49 8.47 16.08
N ARG A 287 10.68 8.37 15.49
CA ARG A 287 11.89 9.04 15.99
C ARG A 287 11.73 10.55 16.01
N ASN A 288 11.20 11.15 14.93
CA ASN A 288 10.95 12.59 14.86
C ASN A 288 9.98 13.06 15.98
N ILE A 289 8.96 12.25 16.29
CA ILE A 289 8.03 12.53 17.39
C ILE A 289 8.74 12.39 18.75
N ASP A 290 9.58 11.37 18.93
CA ASP A 290 10.35 11.17 20.16
C ASP A 290 11.34 12.32 20.41
N ASP A 291 12.00 12.80 19.35
CA ASP A 291 12.89 13.97 19.39
C ASP A 291 12.11 15.25 19.74
N ALA A 292 10.94 15.44 19.14
CA ALA A 292 10.03 16.55 19.47
C ALA A 292 9.59 16.51 20.94
N LEU A 293 9.25 15.34 21.47
CA LEU A 293 8.89 15.17 22.89
C LEU A 293 10.09 15.40 23.83
N GLY A 294 11.29 15.00 23.42
CA GLY A 294 12.53 15.15 24.18
C GLY A 294 13.11 16.58 24.17
N GLY A 295 12.78 17.38 23.15
CA GLY A 295 13.34 18.71 22.91
C GLY A 295 13.05 19.75 23.99
N GLU A 296 12.02 19.54 24.82
CA GLU A 296 11.62 20.49 25.86
C GLU A 296 12.79 20.81 26.81
N LYS A 297 13.56 19.79 27.20
CA LYS A 297 14.67 19.98 28.16
C LYS A 297 15.74 20.91 27.60
N GLU A 298 16.10 20.73 26.34
CA GLU A 298 17.12 21.56 25.70
C GLU A 298 16.59 22.98 25.44
N ALA A 299 15.32 23.10 25.03
CA ALA A 299 14.65 24.39 24.86
C ALA A 299 14.59 25.20 26.17
N MET A 300 14.33 24.54 27.31
CA MET A 300 14.27 25.19 28.62
C MET A 300 15.65 25.52 29.22
N ARG A 301 16.72 24.85 28.78
CA ARG A 301 18.04 24.94 29.41
C ARG A 301 18.62 26.36 29.44
N LYS A 302 18.66 27.03 28.28
CA LYS A 302 19.22 28.39 28.17
C LYS A 302 18.45 29.42 29.01
N PRO A 303 17.11 29.54 28.90
CA PRO A 303 16.32 30.44 29.74
C PRO A 303 16.53 30.22 31.25
N ILE A 304 16.61 28.96 31.69
CA ILE A 304 16.86 28.64 33.11
C ILE A 304 18.25 29.14 33.55
N ILE A 305 19.29 28.92 32.76
CA ILE A 305 20.65 29.39 33.08
C ILE A 305 20.67 30.92 33.20
N VAL A 306 20.05 31.63 32.25
CA VAL A 306 19.99 33.10 32.31
C VAL A 306 19.20 33.56 33.54
N ASN A 307 18.09 32.91 33.88
CA ASN A 307 17.33 33.23 35.08
C ASN A 307 18.17 33.04 36.35
N VAL A 308 18.93 31.95 36.47
CA VAL A 308 19.84 31.72 37.60
C VAL A 308 20.90 32.81 37.68
N LEU A 309 21.51 33.21 36.55
CA LEU A 309 22.48 34.31 36.53
C LEU A 309 21.86 35.64 36.96
N CYS A 310 20.64 35.94 36.49
CA CYS A 310 19.89 37.13 36.92
C CYS A 310 19.58 37.09 38.41
N LEU A 311 19.21 35.94 38.96
CA LEU A 311 18.97 35.76 40.40
C LEU A 311 20.24 35.97 41.23
N VAL A 312 21.40 35.48 40.76
CA VAL A 312 22.69 35.74 41.43
C VAL A 312 22.99 37.24 41.49
N ILE A 313 22.85 37.96 40.36
CA ILE A 313 23.06 39.41 40.30
C ILE A 313 22.05 40.14 41.21
N PHE A 314 20.78 39.71 41.17
CA PHE A 314 19.71 40.23 42.02
C PHE A 314 20.08 40.16 43.50
N PHE A 315 20.53 38.99 44.00
CA PHE A 315 20.90 38.83 45.41
C PHE A 315 22.14 39.66 45.80
N ILE A 316 23.12 39.80 44.90
CA ILE A 316 24.28 40.67 45.13
C ILE A 316 23.83 42.12 45.30
N LEU A 317 22.94 42.61 44.42
CA LEU A 317 22.41 43.96 44.49
C LEU A 317 21.62 44.18 45.79
N CYS A 318 20.75 43.24 46.18
CA CYS A 318 20.04 43.28 47.46
C CYS A 318 20.99 43.40 48.66
N GLY A 319 22.07 42.60 48.68
CA GLY A 319 23.02 42.58 49.80
C GLY A 319 23.87 43.85 49.92
N VAL A 320 24.32 44.40 48.80
CA VAL A 320 25.20 45.60 48.80
C VAL A 320 24.40 46.89 48.89
N GLY A 321 23.25 46.97 48.21
CA GLY A 321 22.48 48.20 48.04
C GLY A 321 21.25 48.34 48.94
N GLY A 322 20.98 47.36 49.81
CA GLY A 322 19.80 47.37 50.68
C GLY A 322 18.50 47.54 49.89
N PRO A 323 17.57 48.43 50.32
CA PRO A 323 16.31 48.66 49.62
C PRO A 323 16.49 49.12 48.17
N ILE A 324 17.46 50.01 47.90
CA ILE A 324 17.73 50.52 46.54
C ILE A 324 18.25 49.39 45.65
N GLY A 325 19.14 48.57 46.19
CA GLY A 325 19.64 47.37 45.53
C GLY A 325 18.55 46.37 45.19
N ALA A 326 17.59 46.16 46.09
CA ALA A 326 16.44 45.29 45.85
C ALA A 326 15.52 45.81 44.74
N VAL A 327 15.28 47.13 44.66
CA VAL A 327 14.52 47.73 43.55
C VAL A 327 15.25 47.56 42.22
N LEU A 328 16.55 47.90 42.17
CA LEU A 328 17.35 47.79 40.94
C LEU A 328 17.49 46.34 40.46
N GLY A 329 17.72 45.42 41.39
CA GLY A 329 17.76 43.99 41.09
C GLY A 329 16.43 43.49 40.56
N THR A 330 15.32 43.86 41.20
CA THR A 330 13.96 43.47 40.76
C THR A 330 13.68 43.98 39.34
N ALA A 331 14.01 45.24 39.06
CA ALA A 331 13.84 45.83 37.74
C ALA A 331 14.65 45.08 36.67
N LEU A 332 15.92 44.76 36.95
CA LEU A 332 16.76 43.96 36.05
C LEU A 332 16.19 42.57 35.81
N LEU A 333 15.82 41.85 36.87
CA LEU A 333 15.27 40.50 36.79
C LEU A 333 13.99 40.47 35.95
N ILE A 334 13.06 41.39 36.22
CA ILE A 334 11.80 41.47 35.47
C ILE A 334 12.06 41.85 34.02
N MET A 335 12.92 42.84 33.75
CA MET A 335 13.22 43.29 32.38
C MET A 335 13.81 42.17 31.52
N VAL A 336 14.85 41.48 32.01
CA VAL A 336 15.52 40.41 31.26
C VAL A 336 14.59 39.21 31.08
N MET A 337 13.88 38.80 32.13
CA MET A 337 12.97 37.64 32.03
C MET A 337 11.76 37.93 31.16
N SER A 338 11.24 39.16 31.17
CA SER A 338 10.15 39.58 30.27
C SER A 338 10.62 39.52 28.83
N TRP A 339 11.80 40.05 28.52
CA TRP A 339 12.36 39.97 27.17
C TRP A 339 12.55 38.53 26.69
N ILE A 340 13.09 37.63 27.52
CA ILE A 340 13.24 36.21 27.16
C ILE A 340 11.88 35.55 26.90
N LEU A 341 10.89 35.83 27.75
CA LEU A 341 9.57 35.20 27.67
C LEU A 341 8.70 35.74 26.55
N THR A 342 8.80 37.03 26.25
CA THR A 342 7.86 37.72 25.37
C THR A 342 8.50 38.28 24.10
N GLY A 343 9.83 38.22 23.98
CA GLY A 343 10.60 38.82 22.89
C GLY A 343 10.74 40.33 23.03
N ASP A 344 10.97 41.01 21.90
CA ASP A 344 11.25 42.46 21.84
C ASP A 344 10.06 43.36 22.20
N LYS A 345 8.86 42.78 22.37
CA LYS A 345 7.65 43.50 22.77
C LYS A 345 7.09 42.87 24.03
N ILE A 346 6.72 43.69 25.00
CA ILE A 346 5.87 43.26 26.12
C ILE A 346 4.43 43.27 25.58
N PRO A 347 3.81 42.10 25.30
CA PRO A 347 2.46 42.09 24.79
C PRO A 347 1.50 42.58 25.88
N GLY A 348 0.51 43.40 25.48
CA GLY A 348 -0.56 43.81 26.40
C GLY A 348 -1.43 42.64 26.89
N ASN A 349 -1.29 41.46 26.26
CA ASN A 349 -2.00 40.23 26.60
C ASN A 349 -1.10 39.01 26.38
N LEU A 350 -0.89 38.19 27.42
CA LEU A 350 -0.09 36.96 27.36
C LEU A 350 -0.66 35.90 26.42
N ASN A 351 -1.91 36.04 25.96
CA ASN A 351 -2.47 35.14 24.94
C ASN A 351 -1.92 35.38 23.53
N ASN A 352 -1.24 36.51 23.30
CA ASN A 352 -0.70 36.90 21.99
C ASN A 352 0.84 36.95 22.03
N LEU A 353 1.47 35.89 22.53
CA LEU A 353 2.92 35.78 22.55
C LEU A 353 3.46 35.46 21.14
N PRO A 354 4.57 36.08 20.70
CA PRO A 354 5.22 35.75 19.42
C PRO A 354 5.58 34.26 19.33
N GLU A 355 5.38 33.63 18.18
CA GLU A 355 5.62 32.18 17.98
C GLU A 355 7.08 31.76 18.26
N ASP A 356 8.03 32.66 18.05
CA ASP A 356 9.46 32.49 18.30
C ASP A 356 9.87 32.78 19.76
N SER A 357 8.95 33.27 20.59
CA SER A 357 9.24 33.59 21.99
C SER A 357 9.24 32.35 22.87
N PHE A 358 10.08 32.34 23.92
CA PHE A 358 10.12 31.24 24.86
C PHE A 358 8.78 31.06 25.61
N GLY A 359 8.06 32.16 25.86
CA GLY A 359 6.77 32.12 26.52
C GLY A 359 5.67 31.46 25.69
N HIS A 360 5.73 31.59 24.36
CA HIS A 360 4.86 30.83 23.46
C HIS A 360 5.22 29.33 23.52
N ALA A 361 6.52 29.02 23.53
CA ALA A 361 7.02 27.65 23.60
C ALA A 361 6.63 26.90 24.89
N ILE A 362 6.52 27.57 26.04
CA ILE A 362 6.10 26.91 27.30
C ILE A 362 4.61 27.07 27.61
N GLY A 363 3.89 27.86 26.83
CA GLY A 363 2.47 28.17 27.01
C GLY A 363 2.20 29.28 28.04
N THR A 364 1.06 29.94 27.86
CA THR A 364 0.66 31.17 28.59
C THR A 364 0.63 30.99 30.11
N GLY A 365 0.14 29.86 30.61
CA GLY A 365 0.07 29.58 32.05
C GLY A 365 1.44 29.49 32.72
N ARG A 366 2.41 28.81 32.10
CA ARG A 366 3.79 28.71 32.62
C ARG A 366 4.51 30.05 32.51
N THR A 367 4.28 30.78 31.43
CA THR A 367 4.79 32.15 31.25
C THR A 367 4.28 33.10 32.34
N ALA A 368 2.98 33.09 32.62
CA ALA A 368 2.38 33.90 33.67
C ALA A 368 2.94 33.54 35.05
N LEU A 369 3.09 32.24 35.34
CA LEU A 369 3.66 31.77 36.61
C LEU A 369 5.11 32.26 36.78
N TRP A 370 5.93 32.22 35.74
CA TRP A 370 7.33 32.65 35.78
C TRP A 370 7.46 34.17 36.02
N LEU A 371 6.66 34.97 35.31
CA LEU A 371 6.60 36.42 35.53
C LEU A 371 6.15 36.75 36.95
N PHE A 372 5.07 36.11 37.41
CA PHE A 372 4.52 36.34 38.75
C PHE A 372 5.51 35.95 39.85
N ALA A 373 6.18 34.80 39.72
CA ALA A 373 7.16 34.34 40.69
C ALA A 373 8.32 35.33 40.85
N ASN A 374 8.87 35.85 39.75
CA ASN A 374 9.95 36.83 39.78
C ASN A 374 9.48 38.18 40.37
N MET A 375 8.26 38.62 40.06
CA MET A 375 7.69 39.85 40.63
C MET A 375 7.44 39.71 42.14
N ALA A 376 6.85 38.60 42.58
CA ALA A 376 6.60 38.32 43.99
C ALA A 376 7.91 38.25 44.80
N LEU A 377 8.95 37.61 44.24
CA LEU A 377 10.29 37.56 44.84
C LEU A 377 10.88 38.96 45.02
N GLY A 378 10.77 39.81 43.99
CA GLY A 378 11.26 41.19 44.04
C GLY A 378 10.55 42.03 45.11
N LEU A 379 9.21 41.97 45.16
CA LEU A 379 8.42 42.67 46.17
C LEU A 379 8.75 42.21 47.59
N LEU A 380 8.93 40.90 47.79
CA LEU A 380 9.33 40.34 49.07
C LEU A 380 10.73 40.82 49.48
N ALA A 381 11.69 40.86 48.55
CA ALA A 381 13.05 41.34 48.85
C ALA A 381 13.08 42.82 49.20
N ILE A 382 12.30 43.66 48.51
CA ILE A 382 12.15 45.08 48.82
C ILE A 382 11.58 45.25 50.24
N TRP A 383 10.54 44.49 50.57
CA TRP A 383 9.96 44.51 51.92
C TRP A 383 10.99 44.10 52.99
N ILE A 384 11.67 42.96 52.83
CA ILE A 384 12.67 42.47 53.80
C ILE A 384 13.79 43.50 54.00
N THR A 385 14.39 43.99 52.91
CA THR A 385 15.50 44.93 52.98
C THR A 385 15.09 46.27 53.60
N SER A 386 13.84 46.70 53.43
CA SER A 386 13.30 47.89 54.11
C SER A 386 13.16 47.70 55.63
N GLN A 387 12.91 46.47 56.10
CA GLN A 387 12.82 46.19 57.54
C GLN A 387 14.21 46.07 58.18
N MET A 388 15.21 45.65 57.41
CA MET A 388 16.62 45.55 57.84
C MET A 388 17.35 46.91 57.85
N GLY A 389 16.82 47.92 57.17
CA GLY A 389 17.39 49.27 57.08
C GLY A 389 17.09 50.20 58.26
N ASN A 390 16.64 49.66 59.40
CA ASN A 390 16.46 50.36 60.67
C ASN A 390 17.52 49.96 61.69
#